data_AF-A0A1M6MPD0-F1
#
_entry.id   AF-A0A1M6MPD0-F1
#
_cell.length_a   1.000
_cell.length_b   1.000
_cell.length_c   1.000
_cell.angle_alpha   90.00
_cell.angle_beta   90.00
_cell.angle_gamma   90.00
#
_symmetry.space_group_name_H-M   'P 1'
#
loop_
_entity.id
_entity.type
_entity.pdbx_description
1 polymer ?
#
loop_
_entity_poly.entity_id
_entity_poly.type
_entity_poly.pdbx_seq_one_letter_code
_entity_poly.pdbx_strand_id
1 'polypeptide(L)'
;MCNRLHKYSLVLLACSWAHLAYAQSPAPAKQATESAALLLGTWTVSTSSYESTHRVSKTTTTKKSVSVHCNVCPEITFKANGTGYVTTEGGDEALSHFRWHVSHGTLLLTNDKAAGKATATLADGSYNIVPLTGIQGGPAVDLVDKRNTRQLLVKLGSSDEVPVEGGWRNANGTAIFYRTLAFSDLSAVFTSAGDTIYRFHYALDYPTRTLWLRDAFNKRRSARILKADRDSLVVDQLWDLSTPQRFYRSQVNNPR
;
A
#
# COMPACT_ATOMS: atom_id res chain seq x y z
N MET A 1 -83.07 -32.93 -29.26
CA MET A 1 -83.70 -31.72 -28.72
C MET A 1 -82.61 -30.76 -28.25
N CYS A 2 -82.80 -29.49 -28.58
CA CYS A 2 -81.85 -28.37 -28.46
C CYS A 2 -81.31 -28.07 -27.05
N ASN A 3 -80.29 -27.20 -27.07
CA ASN A 3 -79.75 -26.32 -26.02
C ASN A 3 -78.54 -26.92 -25.27
N ARG A 4 -77.44 -26.20 -25.04
CA ARG A 4 -77.22 -24.76 -24.89
C ARG A 4 -75.71 -24.49 -24.90
N LEU A 5 -75.33 -23.35 -25.50
CA LEU A 5 -74.29 -22.40 -25.08
C LEU A 5 -73.23 -22.87 -24.08
N HIS A 6 -71.94 -22.64 -24.38
CA HIS A 6 -71.05 -21.86 -23.50
C HIS A 6 -69.93 -21.18 -24.33
N LYS A 7 -69.90 -19.84 -24.23
CA LYS A 7 -68.82 -18.97 -24.69
C LYS A 7 -67.67 -19.09 -23.69
N TYR A 8 -66.47 -19.38 -24.17
CA TYR A 8 -65.25 -19.13 -23.40
C TYR A 8 -64.40 -18.09 -24.14
N SER A 9 -64.32 -16.91 -23.52
CA SER A 9 -63.32 -15.88 -23.82
C SER A 9 -61.94 -16.44 -23.49
N LEU A 10 -61.09 -16.61 -24.50
CA LEU A 10 -59.68 -16.86 -24.29
C LEU A 10 -58.96 -15.50 -24.24
N VAL A 11 -58.57 -15.10 -23.03
CA VAL A 11 -57.71 -13.95 -22.78
C VAL A 11 -56.30 -14.32 -23.25
N LEU A 12 -55.82 -13.64 -24.29
CA LEU A 12 -54.42 -13.69 -24.71
C LEU A 12 -53.58 -12.95 -23.66
N LEU A 13 -53.00 -13.69 -22.70
CA LEU A 13 -51.90 -13.22 -21.88
C LEU A 13 -50.63 -13.16 -22.75
N ALA A 14 -50.29 -11.96 -23.21
CA ALA A 14 -48.98 -11.66 -23.75
C ALA A 14 -47.95 -11.82 -22.61
N CYS A 15 -47.21 -12.93 -22.62
CA CYS A 15 -45.98 -13.03 -21.84
C CYS A 15 -44.95 -12.08 -22.45
N SER A 16 -44.68 -10.96 -21.77
CA SER A 16 -43.51 -10.15 -22.06
C SER A 16 -42.27 -10.94 -21.64
N TRP A 17 -41.46 -11.33 -22.61
CA TRP A 17 -40.14 -11.85 -22.36
C TRP A 17 -39.27 -10.65 -21.98
N ALA A 18 -39.18 -10.37 -20.69
CA ALA A 18 -38.15 -9.50 -20.16
C ALA A 18 -36.80 -10.16 -20.46
N HIS A 19 -36.10 -9.67 -21.48
CA HIS A 19 -34.70 -9.98 -21.70
C HIS A 19 -33.92 -9.51 -20.46
N LEU A 20 -33.66 -10.45 -19.54
CA LEU A 20 -32.56 -10.31 -18.60
C LEU A 20 -31.30 -10.15 -19.45
N ALA A 21 -30.82 -8.91 -19.58
CA ALA A 21 -29.46 -8.65 -19.97
C ALA A 21 -28.57 -9.31 -18.90
N TYR A 22 -28.10 -10.52 -19.21
CA TYR A 22 -27.10 -11.21 -18.41
C TYR A 22 -25.84 -10.36 -18.47
N ALA A 23 -25.62 -9.54 -17.45
CA ALA A 23 -24.39 -8.79 -17.29
C ALA A 23 -23.25 -9.82 -17.29
N GLN A 24 -22.48 -9.85 -18.37
CA GLN A 24 -21.34 -10.73 -18.51
C GLN A 24 -20.36 -10.38 -17.39
N SER A 25 -20.31 -11.22 -16.37
CA SER A 25 -19.28 -11.17 -15.35
C SER A 25 -17.92 -11.19 -16.07
N PRO A 26 -16.99 -10.28 -15.75
CA PRO A 26 -15.71 -10.21 -16.44
C PRO A 26 -15.02 -11.57 -16.42
N ALA A 27 -14.51 -11.99 -17.57
CA ALA A 27 -13.88 -13.30 -17.73
C ALA A 27 -12.78 -13.52 -16.66
N PRO A 28 -12.72 -14.70 -16.03
CA PRO A 28 -11.91 -14.98 -14.84
C PRO A 28 -10.40 -14.75 -15.04
N ALA A 29 -9.92 -14.76 -16.28
CA ALA A 29 -8.52 -14.50 -16.62
C ALA A 29 -8.10 -13.04 -16.35
N LYS A 30 -8.97 -12.04 -16.61
CA LYS A 30 -8.62 -10.62 -16.41
C LYS A 30 -8.47 -10.26 -14.92
N GLN A 31 -9.33 -10.81 -14.07
CA GLN A 31 -9.33 -10.54 -12.63
C GLN A 31 -8.09 -11.14 -11.91
N ALA A 32 -7.61 -12.29 -12.38
CA ALA A 32 -6.39 -12.90 -11.86
C ALA A 32 -5.14 -12.05 -12.15
N THR A 33 -5.05 -11.45 -13.35
CA THR A 33 -3.93 -10.58 -13.75
C THR A 33 -3.87 -9.29 -12.93
N GLU A 34 -5.02 -8.67 -12.64
CA GLU A 34 -5.09 -7.45 -11.83
C GLU A 34 -4.68 -7.71 -10.37
N SER A 35 -5.11 -8.84 -9.81
CA SER A 35 -4.77 -9.23 -8.43
C SER A 35 -3.30 -9.61 -8.28
N ALA A 36 -2.68 -10.22 -9.30
CA ALA A 36 -1.24 -10.48 -9.31
C ALA A 36 -0.44 -9.17 -9.39
N ALA A 37 -0.85 -8.23 -10.24
CA ALA A 37 -0.21 -6.92 -10.37
C ALA A 37 -0.27 -6.11 -9.07
N LEU A 38 -1.36 -6.25 -8.31
CA LEU A 38 -1.52 -5.59 -7.01
C LEU A 38 -0.37 -5.93 -6.06
N LEU A 39 0.00 -7.22 -5.96
CA LEU A 39 0.98 -7.75 -5.02
C LEU A 39 2.43 -7.43 -5.37
N LEU A 40 2.75 -7.03 -6.62
CA LEU A 40 4.14 -6.79 -7.02
C LEU A 40 4.80 -5.66 -6.22
N GLY A 41 6.04 -5.87 -5.78
CA GLY A 41 6.83 -4.92 -5.01
C GLY A 41 7.07 -5.36 -3.56
N THR A 42 7.56 -4.45 -2.75
CA THR A 42 7.92 -4.68 -1.34
C THR A 42 6.78 -4.24 -0.42
N TRP A 43 6.55 -5.01 0.64
CA TRP A 43 5.50 -4.81 1.63
C TRP A 43 6.08 -4.98 3.01
N THR A 44 5.49 -4.30 3.99
CA THR A 44 5.77 -4.58 5.41
C THR A 44 4.55 -5.21 6.06
N VAL A 45 4.77 -6.13 7.00
CA VAL A 45 3.70 -6.72 7.81
C VAL A 45 3.35 -5.77 8.94
N SER A 46 2.19 -5.11 8.86
CA SER A 46 1.76 -4.16 9.88
C SER A 46 1.16 -4.88 11.10
N THR A 47 0.20 -5.79 10.85
CA THR A 47 -0.50 -6.53 11.90
C THR A 47 -0.82 -7.94 11.46
N SER A 48 -0.80 -8.86 12.43
CA SER A 48 -1.32 -10.22 12.25
C SER A 48 -2.46 -10.43 13.24
N SER A 49 -3.59 -10.93 12.79
CA SER A 49 -4.71 -11.28 13.68
C SER A 49 -5.25 -12.68 13.43
N TYR A 50 -5.72 -13.33 14.49
CA TYR A 50 -6.27 -14.67 14.44
C TYR A 50 -7.46 -14.81 15.40
N GLU A 51 -8.39 -15.71 15.06
CA GLU A 51 -9.47 -16.09 15.97
C GLU A 51 -8.97 -17.11 17.00
N SER A 52 -8.96 -16.73 18.28
CA SER A 52 -8.78 -17.65 19.39
C SER A 52 -10.14 -18.10 19.93
N THR A 53 -10.32 -19.40 20.12
CA THR A 53 -11.50 -19.96 20.77
C THR A 53 -11.18 -20.26 22.22
N HIS A 54 -11.74 -19.47 23.14
CA HIS A 54 -11.63 -19.72 24.57
C HIS A 54 -12.85 -20.51 25.06
N ARG A 55 -12.59 -21.64 25.71
CA ARG A 55 -13.63 -22.41 26.39
C ARG A 55 -13.91 -21.78 27.74
N VAL A 56 -15.11 -21.21 27.90
CA VAL A 56 -15.54 -20.54 29.14
C VAL A 56 -16.26 -21.54 30.06
N SER A 57 -16.92 -22.55 29.49
CA SER A 57 -17.59 -23.62 30.24
C SER A 57 -17.60 -24.94 29.46
N LYS A 58 -18.20 -26.00 30.02
CA LYS A 58 -18.36 -27.29 29.31
C LYS A 58 -19.12 -27.15 27.99
N THR A 59 -20.04 -26.19 27.87
CA THR A 59 -20.92 -26.00 26.69
C THR A 59 -20.72 -24.65 26.00
N THR A 60 -19.94 -23.73 26.58
CA THR A 60 -19.78 -22.37 26.05
C THR A 60 -18.35 -22.13 25.59
N THR A 61 -18.20 -21.83 24.31
CA THR A 61 -16.97 -21.34 23.70
C THR A 61 -17.17 -19.92 23.19
N THR A 62 -16.21 -19.05 23.45
CA THR A 62 -16.22 -17.66 22.96
C THR A 62 -15.07 -17.49 21.98
N LYS A 63 -15.37 -16.97 20.79
CA LYS A 63 -14.35 -16.56 19.83
C LYS A 63 -13.91 -15.13 20.16
N LYS A 64 -12.61 -14.91 20.27
CA LYS A 64 -12.02 -13.57 20.39
C LYS A 64 -10.99 -13.40 19.27
N SER A 65 -11.03 -12.27 18.60
CA SER A 65 -9.95 -11.87 17.69
C SER A 65 -8.79 -11.36 18.52
N VAL A 66 -7.60 -11.94 18.31
CA VAL A 66 -6.35 -11.48 18.90
C VAL A 66 -5.55 -10.82 17.80
N SER A 67 -5.14 -9.57 18.02
CA SER A 67 -4.27 -8.83 17.09
C SER A 67 -2.90 -8.64 17.72
N VAL A 68 -1.86 -8.95 16.97
CA VAL A 68 -0.47 -8.77 17.35
C VAL A 68 0.10 -7.70 16.43
N HIS A 69 0.50 -6.58 17.04
CA HIS A 69 1.27 -5.55 16.33
C HIS A 69 2.70 -6.02 16.21
N CYS A 70 3.24 -5.81 15.03
CA CYS A 70 4.62 -6.13 14.75
C CYS A 70 5.54 -5.03 15.31
N ASN A 71 6.60 -5.41 16.03
CA ASN A 71 7.57 -4.48 16.64
C ASN A 71 8.83 -4.28 15.77
N VAL A 72 9.22 -5.31 15.02
CA VAL A 72 10.28 -5.26 13.99
C VAL A 72 9.72 -6.01 12.79
N CYS A 73 9.46 -5.29 11.71
CA CYS A 73 8.57 -5.81 10.68
C CYS A 73 9.31 -6.35 9.49
N PRO A 74 9.19 -7.66 9.21
CA PRO A 74 9.84 -8.22 8.05
C PRO A 74 9.25 -7.58 6.80
N GLU A 75 10.11 -7.35 5.83
CA GLU A 75 9.70 -6.88 4.52
C GLU A 75 9.51 -8.09 3.61
N ILE A 76 8.45 -8.08 2.81
CA ILE A 76 8.08 -9.15 1.89
C ILE A 76 8.11 -8.56 0.49
N THR A 77 8.92 -9.13 -0.39
CA THR A 77 9.00 -8.68 -1.79
C THR A 77 8.41 -9.72 -2.73
N PHE A 78 7.44 -9.33 -3.55
CA PHE A 78 6.88 -10.15 -4.63
C PHE A 78 7.43 -9.70 -5.98
N LYS A 79 8.07 -10.62 -6.71
CA LYS A 79 8.63 -10.37 -8.05
C LYS A 79 7.71 -10.89 -9.14
N ALA A 80 7.72 -10.21 -10.29
CA ALA A 80 6.87 -10.54 -11.45
C ALA A 80 7.09 -11.95 -12.03
N ASN A 81 8.24 -12.57 -11.75
CA ASN A 81 8.56 -13.94 -12.18
C ASN A 81 7.93 -15.03 -11.28
N GLY A 82 7.01 -14.69 -10.36
CA GLY A 82 6.36 -15.63 -9.45
C GLY A 82 7.26 -16.10 -8.30
N THR A 83 8.33 -15.35 -8.00
CA THR A 83 9.18 -15.58 -6.82
C THR A 83 9.09 -14.40 -5.86
N GLY A 84 9.49 -14.61 -4.62
CA GLY A 84 9.58 -13.57 -3.61
C GLY A 84 10.52 -13.95 -2.48
N TYR A 85 10.76 -13.01 -1.60
CA TYR A 85 11.64 -13.20 -0.44
C TYR A 85 11.20 -12.34 0.73
N VAL A 86 11.66 -12.72 1.91
CA VAL A 86 11.42 -12.01 3.17
C VAL A 86 12.75 -11.52 3.73
N THR A 87 12.89 -10.25 4.09
CA THR A 87 14.06 -9.68 4.80
C THR A 87 13.66 -9.19 6.19
N THR A 88 14.63 -8.97 7.07
CA THR A 88 14.42 -8.12 8.25
C THR A 88 14.30 -6.66 7.83
N GLU A 89 13.62 -5.85 8.63
CA GLU A 89 13.57 -4.39 8.46
C GLU A 89 14.99 -3.81 8.32
N GLY A 90 15.27 -3.18 7.17
CA GLY A 90 16.58 -2.59 6.86
C GLY A 90 17.74 -3.58 6.66
N GLY A 91 17.46 -4.88 6.52
CA GLY A 91 18.48 -5.90 6.27
C GLY A 91 18.59 -6.27 4.79
N ASP A 92 19.83 -6.44 4.30
CA ASP A 92 20.11 -6.88 2.92
C ASP A 92 19.99 -8.40 2.73
N GLU A 93 20.00 -9.18 3.81
CA GLU A 93 19.94 -10.64 3.76
C GLU A 93 18.50 -11.17 3.80
N ALA A 94 18.15 -11.96 2.78
CA ALA A 94 16.88 -12.67 2.72
C ALA A 94 16.83 -13.78 3.78
N LEU A 95 15.87 -13.69 4.69
CA LEU A 95 15.56 -14.70 5.71
C LEU A 95 14.95 -15.97 5.09
N SER A 96 14.12 -15.79 4.08
CA SER A 96 13.44 -16.87 3.37
C SER A 96 13.09 -16.48 1.94
N HIS A 97 12.95 -17.49 1.08
CA HIS A 97 12.50 -17.36 -0.29
C HIS A 97 11.22 -18.15 -0.49
N PHE A 98 10.36 -17.69 -1.40
CA PHE A 98 9.11 -18.36 -1.73
C PHE A 98 8.75 -18.23 -3.20
N ARG A 99 7.90 -19.14 -3.66
CA ARG A 99 7.20 -19.06 -4.94
C ARG A 99 5.75 -18.70 -4.69
N TRP A 100 5.18 -17.94 -5.61
CA TRP A 100 3.80 -17.50 -5.51
C TRP A 100 3.14 -17.39 -6.87
N HIS A 101 1.82 -17.52 -6.86
CA HIS A 101 0.97 -17.17 -8.00
C HIS A 101 -0.42 -16.78 -7.50
N VAL A 102 -1.16 -16.03 -8.32
CA VAL A 102 -2.55 -15.65 -8.02
C VAL A 102 -3.47 -16.32 -9.01
N SER A 103 -4.49 -16.98 -8.49
CA SER A 103 -5.55 -17.59 -9.29
C SER A 103 -6.90 -17.25 -8.66
N HIS A 104 -7.82 -16.69 -9.45
CA HIS A 104 -9.16 -16.33 -9.00
C HIS A 104 -9.22 -15.47 -7.71
N GLY A 105 -8.29 -14.53 -7.54
CA GLY A 105 -8.21 -13.67 -6.34
C GLY A 105 -7.60 -14.34 -5.11
N THR A 106 -7.13 -15.59 -5.24
CA THR A 106 -6.42 -16.33 -4.20
C THR A 106 -4.93 -16.35 -4.50
N LEU A 107 -4.12 -15.89 -3.54
CA LEU A 107 -2.67 -16.05 -3.52
C LEU A 107 -2.33 -17.47 -3.05
N LEU A 108 -1.58 -18.21 -3.85
CA LEU A 108 -0.97 -19.48 -3.48
C LEU A 108 0.51 -19.26 -3.22
N LEU A 109 0.99 -19.56 -2.02
CA LEU A 109 2.35 -19.34 -1.57
C LEU A 109 3.02 -20.66 -1.15
N THR A 110 4.27 -20.85 -1.56
CA THR A 110 5.07 -22.02 -1.19
C THR A 110 6.50 -21.57 -0.87
N ASN A 111 6.91 -21.71 0.39
CA ASN A 111 8.25 -21.40 0.84
C ASN A 111 9.26 -22.42 0.30
N ASP A 112 10.41 -21.91 -0.12
CA ASP A 112 11.54 -22.73 -0.54
C ASP A 112 12.33 -23.17 0.69
N LYS A 113 12.04 -24.39 1.15
CA LYS A 113 12.68 -24.98 2.34
C LYS A 113 14.17 -25.27 2.17
N ALA A 114 14.69 -25.24 0.94
CA ALA A 114 16.11 -25.46 0.65
C ALA A 114 16.93 -24.17 0.69
N ALA A 115 16.28 -23.00 0.54
CA ALA A 115 16.94 -21.70 0.36
C ALA A 115 16.97 -20.82 1.63
N GLY A 116 16.64 -21.37 2.80
CA GLY A 116 16.67 -20.63 4.08
C GLY A 116 15.83 -21.28 5.18
N LYS A 117 15.83 -20.69 6.38
CA LYS A 117 14.92 -21.08 7.46
C LYS A 117 13.51 -20.60 7.10
N ALA A 118 12.50 -21.46 7.23
CA ALA A 118 11.11 -21.04 7.08
C ALA A 118 10.81 -19.94 8.12
N THR A 119 10.49 -18.74 7.64
CA THR A 119 10.08 -17.62 8.50
C THR A 119 8.60 -17.78 8.87
N ALA A 120 8.25 -17.55 10.14
CA ALA A 120 6.86 -17.62 10.61
C ALA A 120 5.94 -16.52 10.00
N THR A 121 6.51 -15.58 9.24
CA THR A 121 5.83 -14.43 8.66
C THR A 121 4.73 -14.83 7.68
N LEU A 122 5.05 -15.63 6.66
CA LEU A 122 4.11 -16.12 5.66
C LEU A 122 4.26 -17.64 5.54
N ALA A 123 3.22 -18.37 5.93
CA ALA A 123 3.21 -19.82 5.87
C ALA A 123 2.86 -20.33 4.47
N ASP A 124 3.22 -21.58 4.18
CA ASP A 124 2.74 -22.26 2.97
C ASP A 124 1.21 -22.33 3.00
N GLY A 125 0.55 -21.94 1.91
CA GLY A 125 -0.90 -22.01 1.85
C GLY A 125 -1.57 -21.18 0.77
N SER A 126 -2.88 -21.03 0.95
CA SER A 126 -3.77 -20.26 0.10
C SER A 126 -4.36 -19.11 0.91
N TYR A 127 -4.32 -17.91 0.35
CA TYR A 127 -4.76 -16.67 0.99
C TYR A 127 -5.73 -15.94 0.06
N ASN A 128 -6.89 -15.53 0.58
CA ASN A 128 -7.75 -14.59 -0.13
C ASN A 128 -7.11 -13.20 -0.06
N ILE A 129 -7.00 -12.53 -1.21
CA ILE A 129 -6.46 -11.17 -1.29
C ILE A 129 -7.62 -10.20 -1.14
N VAL A 130 -7.64 -9.42 -0.07
CA VAL A 130 -8.64 -8.36 0.15
C VAL A 130 -7.94 -7.01 0.04
N PRO A 131 -8.07 -6.30 -1.10
CA PRO A 131 -7.51 -4.96 -1.23
C PRO A 131 -8.18 -4.01 -0.23
N LEU A 132 -7.38 -3.19 0.44
CA LEU A 132 -7.85 -2.17 1.36
C LEU A 132 -7.51 -0.78 0.83
N THR A 133 -8.50 0.09 0.82
CA THR A 133 -8.35 1.51 0.45
C THR A 133 -8.43 2.39 1.68
N GLY A 134 -7.66 3.47 1.73
CA GLY A 134 -7.74 4.47 2.80
C GLY A 134 -7.03 4.09 4.11
N ILE A 135 -6.14 3.09 4.09
CA ILE A 135 -5.27 2.76 5.23
C ILE A 135 -4.14 3.80 5.33
N GLN A 136 -3.89 4.33 6.52
CA GLN A 136 -2.69 5.12 6.81
C GLN A 136 -1.48 4.20 6.66
N GLY A 137 -0.67 4.39 5.63
CA GLY A 137 0.32 3.37 5.22
C GLY A 137 0.44 3.17 3.69
N GLY A 138 -0.55 3.61 2.93
CA GLY A 138 -0.55 3.51 1.47
C GLY A 138 -1.42 2.34 1.02
N PRO A 139 -1.22 1.81 -0.21
CA PRO A 139 -1.94 0.62 -0.65
C PRO A 139 -1.72 -0.53 0.32
N ALA A 140 -2.80 -1.15 0.77
CA ALA A 140 -2.73 -2.26 1.70
C ALA A 140 -3.54 -3.44 1.18
N VAL A 141 -3.10 -4.65 1.55
CA VAL A 141 -3.83 -5.89 1.28
C VAL A 141 -3.93 -6.69 2.57
N ASP A 142 -5.11 -7.23 2.82
CA ASP A 142 -5.31 -8.21 3.88
C ASP A 142 -5.29 -9.60 3.26
N LEU A 143 -4.32 -10.41 3.67
CA LEU A 143 -4.19 -11.80 3.27
C LEU A 143 -4.89 -12.68 4.30
N VAL A 144 -5.98 -13.31 3.89
CA VAL A 144 -6.82 -14.13 4.78
C VAL A 144 -6.67 -15.60 4.45
N ASP A 145 -6.14 -16.39 5.38
CA ASP A 145 -6.00 -17.84 5.19
C ASP A 145 -7.31 -18.60 5.48
N LYS A 146 -7.32 -19.91 5.21
CA LYS A 146 -8.47 -20.79 5.47
C LYS A 146 -8.89 -20.92 6.95
N ARG A 147 -8.03 -20.51 7.88
CA ARG A 147 -8.28 -20.50 9.33
C ARG A 147 -8.77 -19.12 9.81
N ASN A 148 -9.02 -18.20 8.90
CA ASN A 148 -9.33 -16.81 9.18
C ASN A 148 -8.18 -16.06 9.91
N THR A 149 -6.95 -16.53 9.74
CA THR A 149 -5.74 -15.77 10.08
C THR A 149 -5.58 -14.67 9.05
N ARG A 150 -5.44 -13.43 9.52
CA ARG A 150 -5.32 -12.23 8.69
C ARG A 150 -3.94 -11.65 8.82
N GLN A 151 -3.33 -11.32 7.68
CA GLN A 151 -2.07 -10.61 7.62
C GLN A 151 -2.23 -9.33 6.82
N LEU A 152 -2.10 -8.20 7.50
CA LEU A 152 -2.15 -6.89 6.88
C LEU A 152 -0.78 -6.55 6.31
N LEU A 153 -0.69 -6.55 4.98
CA LEU A 153 0.48 -6.06 4.27
C LEU A 153 0.25 -4.63 3.83
N VAL A 154 1.22 -3.77 4.09
CA VAL A 154 1.22 -2.36 3.67
C VAL A 154 2.35 -2.19 2.67
N LYS A 155 2.05 -1.65 1.49
CA LYS A 155 3.04 -1.53 0.42
C LYS A 155 4.09 -0.51 0.81
N LEU A 156 5.35 -0.95 0.88
CA LEU A 156 6.48 -0.02 0.95
C LEU A 156 6.61 0.58 -0.45
N GLY A 157 6.79 1.91 -0.51
CA GLY A 157 6.87 2.64 -1.78
C GLY A 157 7.77 1.90 -2.78
N SER A 158 7.37 1.84 -4.04
CA SER A 158 8.21 1.26 -5.10
C SER A 158 9.61 1.84 -4.98
N SER A 159 10.67 1.03 -5.02
CA SER A 159 12.07 1.46 -4.89
C SER A 159 12.54 2.47 -5.96
N ASP A 160 11.64 2.93 -6.82
CA ASP A 160 11.81 4.10 -7.70
C ASP A 160 11.52 5.44 -6.99
N GLU A 161 11.03 5.43 -5.74
CA GLU A 161 11.02 6.62 -4.90
C GLU A 161 12.43 6.87 -4.42
N VAL A 162 13.20 7.59 -5.24
CA VAL A 162 14.50 8.10 -4.82
C VAL A 162 14.31 8.87 -3.52
N PRO A 163 15.01 8.50 -2.43
CA PRO A 163 14.89 9.20 -1.17
C PRO A 163 15.16 10.68 -1.43
N VAL A 164 14.38 11.57 -0.81
CA VAL A 164 14.57 13.03 -0.94
C VAL A 164 15.92 13.48 -0.37
N GLU A 165 16.74 12.58 0.14
CA GLU A 165 18.09 12.82 0.57
C GLU A 165 18.97 13.47 -0.51
N GLY A 166 19.78 14.42 -0.04
CA GLY A 166 20.64 15.25 -0.86
C GLY A 166 20.15 16.68 -1.02
N GLY A 167 20.87 17.41 -1.86
CA GLY A 167 20.62 18.82 -2.15
C GLY A 167 19.65 19.00 -3.32
N TRP A 168 18.78 19.99 -3.20
CA TRP A 168 17.78 20.39 -4.18
C TRP A 168 17.83 21.89 -4.38
N ARG A 169 17.70 22.33 -5.63
CA ARG A 169 17.64 23.75 -6.00
C ARG A 169 16.30 24.05 -6.65
N ASN A 170 15.65 25.13 -6.22
CA ASN A 170 14.37 25.54 -6.79
C ASN A 170 14.54 25.81 -8.30
N ALA A 171 13.61 25.30 -9.10
CA ALA A 171 13.57 25.46 -10.55
C ALA A 171 13.42 26.94 -10.94
N ASN A 172 12.74 27.73 -10.11
CA ASN A 172 12.69 29.17 -10.24
C ASN A 172 13.99 29.77 -9.67
N GLY A 173 14.96 30.06 -10.52
CA GLY A 173 16.29 30.56 -10.12
C GLY A 173 16.30 31.90 -9.36
N THR A 174 15.19 32.65 -9.42
CA THR A 174 14.97 33.91 -8.71
C THR A 174 14.09 33.76 -7.46
N ALA A 175 13.74 32.53 -7.08
CA ALA A 175 12.95 32.26 -5.89
C ALA A 175 13.62 32.87 -4.64
N ILE A 176 12.85 33.69 -3.94
CA ILE A 176 13.24 34.27 -2.65
C ILE A 176 13.13 33.18 -1.58
N PHE A 177 11.97 32.56 -1.43
CA PHE A 177 11.76 31.50 -0.44
C PHE A 177 12.20 30.12 -0.95
N TYR A 178 12.79 29.34 -0.05
CA TYR A 178 13.17 27.94 -0.26
C TYR A 178 13.98 27.76 -1.55
N ARG A 179 15.02 28.58 -1.73
CA ARG A 179 15.87 28.55 -2.92
C ARG A 179 16.62 27.23 -3.02
N THR A 180 17.07 26.69 -1.89
CA THR A 180 17.63 25.34 -1.79
C THR A 180 17.03 24.58 -0.62
N LEU A 181 16.89 23.27 -0.80
CA LEU A 181 16.58 22.31 0.25
C LEU A 181 17.74 21.33 0.34
N ALA A 182 18.09 20.89 1.54
CA ALA A 182 19.02 19.78 1.73
C ALA A 182 18.46 18.85 2.80
N PHE A 183 18.46 17.56 2.54
CA PHE A 183 18.00 16.52 3.47
C PHE A 183 19.16 15.55 3.74
N SER A 184 19.49 15.34 5.01
CA SER A 184 20.54 14.41 5.47
C SER A 184 20.23 13.94 6.88
N ASP A 185 20.31 12.65 7.15
CA ASP A 185 20.30 12.08 8.52
C ASP A 185 19.17 12.65 9.41
N LEU A 186 17.93 12.54 8.92
CA LEU A 186 16.71 13.07 9.59
C LEU A 186 16.69 14.59 9.82
N SER A 187 17.64 15.32 9.23
CA SER A 187 17.73 16.77 9.29
C SER A 187 17.47 17.39 7.92
N ALA A 188 16.80 18.52 7.89
CA ALA A 188 16.49 19.26 6.69
C ALA A 188 16.88 20.73 6.84
N VAL A 189 17.51 21.29 5.81
CA VAL A 189 18.01 22.67 5.76
C VAL A 189 17.42 23.39 4.56
N PHE A 190 16.65 24.43 4.81
CA PHE A 190 15.94 25.20 3.78
C PHE A 190 16.52 26.62 3.76
N THR A 191 16.86 27.14 2.59
CA THR A 191 17.42 28.50 2.45
C THR A 191 16.42 29.47 1.83
N SER A 192 16.40 30.71 2.30
CA SER A 192 15.66 31.81 1.67
C SER A 192 16.64 32.95 1.37
N ALA A 193 16.42 33.71 0.30
CA ALA A 193 17.35 34.72 -0.22
C ALA A 193 17.81 35.69 0.88
N GLY A 194 19.10 35.63 1.22
CA GLY A 194 19.77 36.52 2.17
C GLY A 194 19.89 35.97 3.59
N ASP A 195 20.52 34.81 3.77
CA ASP A 195 21.00 34.26 5.06
C ASP A 195 19.98 33.58 5.99
N THR A 196 18.68 33.60 5.68
CA THR A 196 17.72 32.84 6.49
C THR A 196 17.83 31.35 6.21
N ILE A 197 18.36 30.61 7.18
CA ILE A 197 18.48 29.15 7.16
C ILE A 197 17.45 28.58 8.14
N TYR A 198 16.44 27.90 7.60
CA TYR A 198 15.54 27.11 8.43
C TYR A 198 16.11 25.70 8.60
N ARG A 199 16.23 25.25 9.85
CA ARG A 199 16.67 23.90 10.20
C ARG A 199 15.51 23.14 10.81
N PHE A 200 15.29 21.94 10.31
CA PHE A 200 14.24 21.06 10.77
C PHE A 200 14.80 19.68 11.05
N HIS A 201 14.17 18.96 11.97
CA HIS A 201 14.10 17.51 11.87
C HIS A 201 13.01 17.15 10.87
N TYR A 202 13.26 16.20 9.97
CA TYR A 202 12.27 15.75 9.02
C TYR A 202 11.95 14.27 9.16
N ALA A 203 10.74 13.92 8.75
CA ALA A 203 10.30 12.56 8.53
C ALA A 203 9.46 12.52 7.25
N LEU A 204 9.58 11.41 6.51
CA LEU A 204 8.75 11.16 5.34
C LEU A 204 7.69 10.14 5.69
N ASP A 205 6.44 10.54 5.46
CA ASP A 205 5.32 9.63 5.41
C ASP A 205 5.10 9.24 3.93
N TYR A 206 5.88 8.25 3.48
CA TYR A 206 5.77 7.67 2.13
C TYR A 206 4.33 7.32 1.71
N PRO A 207 3.51 6.69 2.58
CA PRO A 207 2.09 6.45 2.34
C PRO A 207 1.28 7.62 1.77
N THR A 208 1.35 8.76 2.45
CA THR A 208 0.59 9.97 2.11
C THR A 208 1.41 10.90 1.23
N ARG A 209 2.66 10.54 0.97
CA ARG A 209 3.71 11.38 0.42
C ARG A 209 3.79 12.71 1.16
N THR A 210 3.81 12.67 2.49
CA THR A 210 3.88 13.88 3.31
C THR A 210 5.27 14.05 3.90
N LEU A 211 5.88 15.21 3.63
CA LEU A 211 7.06 15.68 4.33
C LEU A 211 6.64 16.32 5.64
N TRP A 212 7.01 15.72 6.76
CA TRP A 212 6.84 16.29 8.09
C TRP A 212 8.12 16.98 8.54
N LEU A 213 8.00 18.21 9.03
CA LEU A 213 9.11 19.01 9.54
C LEU A 213 8.82 19.47 10.96
N ARG A 214 9.85 19.46 11.80
CA ARG A 214 9.81 19.96 13.17
C ARG A 214 10.98 20.89 13.40
N ASP A 215 10.69 22.13 13.79
CA ASP A 215 11.74 23.11 14.10
C ASP A 215 12.29 22.94 15.53
N ALA A 216 13.26 23.77 15.91
CA ALA A 216 13.89 23.76 17.23
C ALA A 216 12.91 24.08 18.39
N PHE A 217 11.76 24.69 18.10
CA PHE A 217 10.71 25.00 19.07
C PHE A 217 9.58 23.95 19.07
N ASN A 218 9.81 22.79 18.45
CA ASN A 218 8.83 21.72 18.26
C ASN A 218 7.59 22.11 17.46
N LYS A 219 7.60 23.24 16.74
CA LYS A 219 6.51 23.60 15.84
C LYS A 219 6.53 22.64 14.65
N ARG A 220 5.40 21.98 14.44
CA ARG A 220 5.22 21.03 13.35
C ARG A 220 4.71 21.72 12.11
N ARG A 221 5.23 21.27 10.98
CA ARG A 221 4.92 21.75 9.64
C ARG A 221 4.85 20.53 8.73
N SER A 222 4.02 20.60 7.69
CA SER A 222 3.96 19.54 6.69
C SER A 222 3.81 20.12 5.29
N ALA A 223 4.19 19.31 4.30
CA ALA A 223 3.97 19.60 2.90
C ALA A 223 3.80 18.29 2.13
N ARG A 224 2.89 18.25 1.15
CA ARG A 224 2.69 17.08 0.32
C ARG A 224 3.73 17.05 -0.81
N ILE A 225 4.42 15.94 -0.95
CA ILE A 225 5.30 15.62 -2.07
C ILE A 225 4.42 15.09 -3.20
N LEU A 226 4.36 15.87 -4.29
CA LEU A 226 3.64 15.48 -5.50
C LEU A 226 4.49 14.53 -6.35
N LYS A 227 5.81 14.71 -6.34
CA LYS A 227 6.77 13.92 -7.11
C LYS A 227 8.13 13.93 -6.42
N ALA A 228 8.79 12.77 -6.34
CA ALA A 228 10.19 12.66 -5.96
C ALA A 228 10.83 11.55 -6.81
N ASP A 229 11.83 11.91 -7.62
CA ASP A 229 12.63 10.99 -8.40
C ASP A 229 14.12 11.41 -8.36
N ARG A 230 14.96 10.76 -9.17
CA ARG A 230 16.41 10.99 -9.17
C ARG A 230 16.79 12.45 -9.38
N ASP A 231 16.05 13.16 -10.21
CA ASP A 231 16.45 14.46 -10.75
C ASP A 231 15.50 15.58 -10.36
N SER A 232 14.31 15.26 -9.87
CA SER A 232 13.25 16.22 -9.57
C SER A 232 12.50 15.92 -8.28
N LEU A 233 12.22 16.98 -7.54
CA LEU A 233 11.36 17.00 -6.36
C LEU A 233 10.30 18.07 -6.56
N VAL A 234 9.02 17.70 -6.40
CA VAL A 234 7.88 18.62 -6.51
C VAL A 234 7.08 18.55 -5.23
N VAL A 235 6.95 19.69 -4.56
CA VAL A 235 6.22 19.85 -3.31
C VAL A 235 5.03 20.76 -3.55
N ASP A 236 3.84 20.37 -3.09
CA ASP A 236 2.57 21.02 -3.41
C ASP A 236 2.48 22.46 -2.91
N GLN A 237 2.67 22.67 -1.61
CA GLN A 237 2.71 23.99 -1.01
C GLN A 237 3.70 23.93 0.14
N LEU A 238 4.63 24.88 0.16
CA LEU A 238 5.44 25.18 1.34
C LEU A 238 4.79 26.38 2.05
N TRP A 239 5.00 26.53 3.35
CA TRP A 239 4.13 27.35 4.23
C TRP A 239 3.95 28.79 3.78
N ASP A 240 4.98 29.38 3.17
CA ASP A 240 4.97 30.77 2.70
C ASP A 240 4.55 30.89 1.22
N LEU A 241 4.22 29.78 0.55
CA LEU A 241 3.96 29.71 -0.89
C LEU A 241 2.67 28.95 -1.18
N SER A 242 1.73 29.60 -1.87
CA SER A 242 0.44 29.03 -2.27
C SER A 242 0.50 28.13 -3.52
N THR A 243 1.68 27.96 -4.12
CA THR A 243 1.86 27.25 -5.39
C THR A 243 2.86 26.11 -5.28
N PRO A 244 2.71 25.06 -6.12
CA PRO A 244 3.68 23.98 -6.25
C PRO A 244 5.09 24.46 -6.55
N GLN A 245 6.02 24.00 -5.72
CA GLN A 245 7.43 24.27 -5.83
C GLN A 245 8.12 23.09 -6.50
N ARG A 246 8.91 23.38 -7.53
CA ARG A 246 9.68 22.39 -8.27
C ARG A 246 11.15 22.59 -7.94
N PHE A 247 11.86 21.50 -7.75
CA PHE A 247 13.28 21.49 -7.46
C PHE A 247 13.99 20.47 -8.34
N TYR A 248 15.24 20.78 -8.67
CA TYR A 248 16.14 19.89 -9.36
C TYR A 248 17.25 19.46 -8.43
N ARG A 249 17.76 18.25 -8.63
CA ARG A 249 18.85 17.75 -7.80
C ARG A 249 20.10 18.60 -8.00
N SER A 250 20.63 19.09 -6.89
CA SER A 250 21.78 19.96 -6.86
C SER A 250 23.01 19.12 -6.60
N GLN A 251 24.01 19.19 -7.49
CA GLN A 251 25.35 18.61 -7.30
C GLN A 251 26.16 19.33 -6.19
N VAL A 252 25.49 20.05 -5.30
CA VAL A 252 26.17 20.82 -4.25
C VAL A 252 26.76 19.83 -3.28
N ASN A 253 28.09 19.68 -3.38
CA ASN A 253 28.92 19.02 -2.39
C ASN A 253 28.51 19.53 -1.00
N ASN A 254 28.20 18.60 -0.11
CA ASN A 254 27.78 18.85 1.27
C ASN A 254 28.56 20.06 1.85
N PRO A 255 27.90 21.17 2.20
CA PRO A 255 28.57 22.20 2.99
C PRO A 255 28.89 21.56 4.35
N ARG A 256 30.19 21.34 4.60
CA ARG A 256 30.70 20.90 5.90
C ARG A 256 30.31 21.88 7.00
#